data_AF-A0A7C4S941-F1
#
_entry.id   AF-A0A7C4S941-F1
#
_cell.length_a   1.000
_cell.length_b   1.000
_cell.length_c   1.000
_cell.angle_alpha   90.00
_cell.angle_beta   90.00
_cell.angle_gamma   90.00
#
_symmetry.space_group_name_H-M   'P 1'
#
loop_
_entity.id
_entity.type
_entity.pdbx_description
1 polymer ?
#
loop_
_entity_poly.entity_id
_entity_poly.type
_entity_poly.pdbx_seq_one_letter_code
_entity_poly.pdbx_strand_id
1 'polypeptide(L)'
;MQVIPAGSSLEVAGTQAFDTDEGLRLQDFRAAQTVRIHFKQLDKLMNLVGELIINKIALRQCISANMYESLKRIAGNIDRLVTELQDLVMQIRMVPVSQIFDRFPRLVRDLSLKRGKKVDLLMEGRDIEMDRTVLDEIGEPLVHLIRNCIDHGIEYPEERLKKGKPQNGTIKLSARREGDHVIIEVEDDGAGIDPKVIREVAMERGFISKDEADKMSEDQLINLIFIPGFSTAKEVTETSGRGVGMDVVKTKVESLGGTVQLKTEVGKGTVVTLKLPLTVAIIKALLVEAGGQTFAIPSSQVSEVVRIKKSDVKKLGLVDVVEVRGKVVPLLRLNDLLNIRNTLQSEYYEIVIANVDRKGRKYGLAVDSILRLQEILVKPLDLMLSSLRGFGGVTILGSGQVVLVLDVPKLIEKERSQL
;
A
#
# COMPACT_ATOMS: atom_id res chain seq x y z
N MET A 1 31.02 -37.23 -44.91
CA MET A 1 29.91 -38.21 -44.97
C MET A 1 29.76 -38.71 -43.53
N GLN A 2 28.73 -38.40 -42.75
CA GLN A 2 27.31 -38.37 -43.06
C GLN A 2 26.62 -37.44 -42.05
N VAL A 3 25.78 -36.55 -42.57
CA VAL A 3 24.75 -35.81 -41.84
C VAL A 3 23.65 -36.80 -41.47
N ILE A 4 23.13 -36.76 -40.24
CA ILE A 4 21.89 -37.46 -39.85
C ILE A 4 20.99 -36.45 -39.10
N PRO A 5 19.66 -36.44 -39.36
CA PRO A 5 18.85 -35.23 -39.39
C PRO A 5 17.89 -35.08 -38.21
N ALA A 6 17.25 -33.91 -38.17
CA ALA A 6 16.11 -33.58 -37.34
C ALA A 6 14.80 -34.14 -37.91
N GLY A 7 13.90 -34.57 -37.01
CA GLY A 7 12.46 -34.67 -37.24
C GLY A 7 11.87 -36.07 -37.09
N SER A 8 11.11 -36.28 -36.03
CA SER A 8 9.86 -37.04 -36.13
C SER A 8 8.89 -36.66 -35.02
N SER A 9 7.70 -36.31 -35.49
CA SER A 9 6.47 -35.98 -34.78
C SER A 9 5.89 -37.20 -34.06
N LEU A 10 5.18 -36.95 -32.96
CA LEU A 10 4.20 -37.88 -32.40
C LEU A 10 2.88 -37.13 -32.26
N GLU A 11 1.97 -37.36 -33.20
CA GLU A 11 0.53 -37.16 -33.01
C GLU A 11 -0.06 -38.41 -32.37
N VAL A 12 -0.90 -38.24 -31.33
CA VAL A 12 -1.97 -39.20 -31.04
C VAL A 12 -3.23 -38.44 -30.62
N ALA A 13 -4.19 -38.46 -31.54
CA ALA A 13 -5.65 -38.57 -31.42
C ALA A 13 -6.39 -38.06 -30.15
N GLY A 14 -7.23 -37.05 -30.37
CA GLY A 14 -8.70 -37.18 -30.36
C GLY A 14 -9.41 -37.45 -29.03
N THR A 15 -10.08 -36.42 -28.48
CA THR A 15 -11.36 -36.58 -27.78
C THR A 15 -12.21 -35.33 -28.00
N GLN A 16 -13.33 -35.47 -28.69
CA GLN A 16 -14.39 -34.45 -28.76
C GLN A 16 -15.28 -34.56 -27.53
N ALA A 17 -15.56 -33.45 -26.85
CA ALA A 17 -16.77 -33.24 -26.06
C ALA A 17 -16.83 -31.82 -25.44
N PHE A 18 -17.80 -31.04 -25.94
CA PHE A 18 -18.62 -30.02 -25.29
C PHE A 18 -18.00 -28.70 -24.75
N ASP A 19 -18.49 -27.63 -25.38
CA ASP A 19 -18.61 -26.26 -24.90
C ASP A 19 -19.06 -26.17 -23.43
N THR A 20 -18.34 -25.39 -22.62
CA THR A 20 -18.92 -24.44 -21.65
C THR A 20 -17.85 -23.43 -21.24
N ASP A 21 -18.20 -22.18 -21.49
CA ASP A 21 -17.53 -20.93 -21.18
C ASP A 21 -17.42 -20.75 -19.66
N GLU A 22 -16.24 -20.98 -19.07
CA GLU A 22 -15.85 -20.42 -17.76
C GLU A 22 -14.37 -20.72 -17.46
N GLY A 23 -13.52 -19.70 -17.60
CA GLY A 23 -12.13 -19.81 -17.18
C GLY A 23 -11.17 -18.91 -17.96
N LEU A 24 -11.33 -17.59 -17.82
CA LEU A 24 -10.25 -16.65 -18.11
C LEU A 24 -9.05 -17.01 -17.22
N ARG A 25 -8.14 -17.83 -17.75
CA ARG A 25 -6.93 -18.30 -17.08
C ARG A 25 -6.06 -17.10 -16.73
N LEU A 26 -6.01 -16.79 -15.43
CA LEU A 26 -5.03 -15.93 -14.75
C LEU A 26 -3.56 -16.45 -14.85
N GLN A 27 -3.23 -17.33 -15.81
CA GLN A 27 -1.95 -18.05 -15.84
C GLN A 27 -0.93 -17.52 -16.87
N ASP A 28 -1.28 -16.56 -17.73
CA ASP A 28 -0.33 -15.98 -18.71
C ASP A 28 0.52 -14.80 -18.16
N PHE A 29 0.52 -14.59 -16.84
CA PHE A 29 1.23 -13.47 -16.17
C PHE A 29 2.76 -13.59 -16.08
N ARG A 30 3.39 -14.57 -16.75
CA ARG A 30 4.86 -14.69 -16.79
C ARG A 30 5.40 -14.67 -18.21
N ALA A 31 5.08 -13.63 -18.97
CA ALA A 31 5.87 -13.26 -20.14
C ALA A 31 7.30 -12.88 -19.70
N ALA A 32 8.32 -13.32 -20.45
CA ALA A 32 9.73 -13.09 -20.15
C ALA A 32 10.01 -11.62 -19.76
N GLN A 33 10.58 -11.43 -18.57
CA GLN A 33 10.85 -10.13 -17.97
C GLN A 33 12.02 -9.44 -18.69
N THR A 34 11.75 -8.83 -19.84
CA THR A 34 12.74 -7.99 -20.53
C THR A 34 12.60 -6.55 -20.04
N VAL A 35 13.73 -5.94 -19.67
CA VAL A 35 13.80 -4.50 -19.35
C VAL A 35 14.46 -3.83 -20.54
N ARG A 36 13.75 -2.90 -21.18
CA ARG A 36 14.29 -2.13 -22.31
C ARG A 36 14.99 -0.90 -21.75
N ILE A 37 16.32 -0.89 -21.82
CA ILE A 37 17.15 0.17 -21.23
C ILE A 37 17.69 1.05 -22.34
N HIS A 38 17.65 2.37 -22.15
CA HIS A 38 18.32 3.29 -23.07
C HIS A 38 19.83 3.18 -22.90
N PHE A 39 20.58 3.11 -24.02
CA PHE A 39 22.03 2.99 -23.99
C PHE A 39 22.72 4.08 -23.13
N LYS A 40 22.21 5.32 -23.16
CA LYS A 40 22.70 6.43 -22.32
C LYS A 40 22.62 6.16 -20.81
N GLN A 41 21.62 5.38 -20.35
CA GLN A 41 21.49 5.01 -18.95
C GLN A 41 22.55 3.97 -18.56
N LEU A 42 22.93 3.06 -19.47
CA LEU A 42 24.03 2.11 -19.26
C LEU A 42 25.38 2.84 -19.18
N ASP A 43 25.63 3.82 -20.05
CA ASP A 43 26.86 4.62 -20.00
C ASP A 43 26.99 5.41 -18.69
N LYS A 44 25.88 6.02 -18.23
CA LYS A 44 25.87 6.74 -16.95
C LYS A 44 26.11 5.80 -15.77
N LEU A 45 25.59 4.57 -15.83
CA LEU A 45 25.81 3.55 -14.80
C LEU A 45 27.28 3.16 -14.74
N MET A 46 27.92 2.95 -15.90
CA MET A 46 29.34 2.64 -16.00
C MET A 46 30.22 3.75 -15.41
N ASN A 47 29.88 5.02 -15.65
CA ASN A 47 30.59 6.16 -15.07
C ASN A 47 30.46 6.20 -13.53
N LEU A 48 29.24 6.00 -13.00
CA LEU A 48 29.00 5.99 -11.55
C LEU A 48 29.74 4.83 -10.85
N VAL A 49 29.77 3.65 -11.48
CA VAL A 49 30.57 2.51 -10.97
C VAL A 49 32.06 2.85 -10.98
N GLY A 50 32.56 3.51 -12.02
CA GLY A 50 33.94 4.01 -12.09
C GLY A 50 34.28 4.96 -10.94
N GLU A 51 33.44 5.98 -10.71
CA GLU A 51 33.62 6.93 -9.61
C GLU A 51 33.52 6.26 -8.22
N LEU A 52 32.64 5.26 -8.07
CA LEU A 52 32.50 4.50 -6.82
C LEU A 52 33.75 3.65 -6.52
N ILE A 53 34.35 3.04 -7.54
CA ILE A 53 35.62 2.29 -7.42
C ILE A 53 36.75 3.22 -6.97
N ILE A 54 36.85 4.42 -7.55
CA ILE A 54 37.86 5.42 -7.18
C ILE A 54 37.69 5.83 -5.70
N ASN A 55 36.45 6.13 -5.28
CA ASN A 55 36.18 6.51 -3.88
C ASN A 55 36.41 5.34 -2.90
N LYS A 56 36.12 4.09 -3.29
CA LYS A 56 36.45 2.89 -2.48
C LYS A 56 37.97 2.75 -2.26
N ILE A 57 38.78 3.00 -3.29
CA ILE A 57 40.24 2.96 -3.18
C ILE A 57 40.73 4.07 -2.25
N ALA A 58 40.22 5.30 -2.42
CA ALA A 58 40.56 6.43 -1.55
C ALA A 58 40.13 6.21 -0.08
N LEU A 59 38.96 5.61 0.14
CA LEU A 59 38.46 5.25 1.47
C LEU A 59 39.41 4.29 2.18
N ARG A 60 39.85 3.22 1.50
CA ARG A 60 40.83 2.27 2.05
C ARG A 60 42.15 2.96 2.40
N GLN A 61 42.62 3.90 1.59
CA GLN A 61 43.85 4.64 1.87
C GLN A 61 43.71 5.57 3.09
N CYS A 62 42.55 6.20 3.29
CA CYS A 62 42.31 7.08 4.43
C CYS A 62 42.12 6.31 5.75
N ILE A 63 41.49 5.13 5.70
CA ILE A 63 41.38 4.24 6.88
C ILE A 63 42.77 3.78 7.33
N SER A 64 43.69 3.51 6.40
CA SER A 64 45.08 3.15 6.72
C SER A 64 45.91 4.30 7.31
N ALA A 65 45.47 5.56 7.18
CA ALA A 65 46.22 6.76 7.55
C ALA A 65 45.59 7.59 8.70
N ASN A 66 44.48 7.13 9.29
CA ASN A 66 43.78 7.78 10.42
C ASN A 66 43.36 9.25 10.18
N MET A 67 43.09 9.62 8.92
CA MET A 67 42.80 11.00 8.50
C MET A 67 41.30 11.30 8.48
N TYR A 68 40.77 11.76 9.63
CA TYR A 68 39.33 12.02 9.83
C TYR A 68 38.70 13.00 8.81
N GLU A 69 39.37 14.10 8.46
CA GLU A 69 38.83 15.09 7.50
C GLU A 69 38.78 14.54 6.06
N SER A 70 39.77 13.75 5.65
CA SER A 70 39.74 13.07 4.35
C SER A 70 38.66 11.98 4.30
N LEU A 71 38.44 11.28 5.42
CA LEU A 71 37.36 10.29 5.54
C LEU A 71 35.99 10.94 5.36
N LYS A 72 35.74 12.09 6.00
CA LYS A 72 34.46 12.84 5.89
C LYS A 72 34.17 13.30 4.46
N ARG A 73 35.17 13.79 3.74
CA ARG A 73 35.03 14.17 2.32
C ARG A 73 34.72 12.97 1.42
N ILE A 74 35.42 11.85 1.62
CA ILE A 74 35.19 10.63 0.83
C ILE A 74 33.81 10.04 1.13
N ALA A 75 33.37 10.05 2.40
CA ALA A 75 32.02 9.64 2.77
C ALA A 75 30.95 10.48 2.04
N GLY A 76 31.09 11.80 2.03
CA GLY A 76 30.16 12.67 1.29
C GLY A 76 30.15 12.44 -0.22
N ASN A 77 31.31 12.12 -0.82
CA ASN A 77 31.38 11.74 -2.24
C ASN A 77 30.68 10.41 -2.51
N ILE A 78 30.85 9.43 -1.62
CA ILE A 78 30.15 8.14 -1.70
C ILE A 78 28.64 8.35 -1.59
N ASP A 79 28.17 9.17 -0.65
CA ASP A 79 26.74 9.48 -0.50
C ASP A 79 26.15 10.10 -1.77
N ARG A 80 26.85 11.06 -2.39
CA ARG A 80 26.46 11.65 -3.69
C ARG A 80 26.36 10.58 -4.78
N LEU A 81 27.39 9.74 -4.91
CA LEU A 81 27.42 8.69 -5.94
C LEU A 81 26.36 7.63 -5.74
N VAL A 82 26.09 7.24 -4.50
CA VAL A 82 25.03 6.30 -4.16
C VAL A 82 23.67 6.89 -4.51
N THR A 83 23.46 8.19 -4.25
CA THR A 83 22.23 8.90 -4.63
C THR A 83 22.06 8.92 -6.16
N GLU A 84 23.10 9.30 -6.91
CA GLU A 84 23.04 9.33 -8.37
C GLU A 84 22.84 7.93 -8.99
N LEU A 85 23.44 6.90 -8.38
CA LEU A 85 23.26 5.51 -8.77
C LEU A 85 21.83 5.04 -8.51
N GLN A 86 21.28 5.39 -7.34
CA GLN A 86 19.90 5.09 -7.00
C GLN A 86 18.95 5.76 -7.99
N ASP A 87 19.11 7.05 -8.29
CA ASP A 87 18.27 7.77 -9.26
C ASP A 87 18.31 7.12 -10.64
N LEU A 88 19.49 6.71 -11.10
CA LEU A 88 19.65 6.05 -12.39
C LEU A 88 18.99 4.67 -12.43
N VAL A 89 19.18 3.86 -11.38
CA VAL A 89 18.51 2.56 -11.25
C VAL A 89 16.99 2.74 -11.22
N MET A 90 16.50 3.77 -10.53
CA MET A 90 15.08 4.10 -10.51
C MET A 90 14.57 4.44 -11.91
N GLN A 91 15.27 5.30 -12.67
CA GLN A 91 14.90 5.65 -14.05
C GLN A 91 14.84 4.44 -14.98
N ILE A 92 15.73 3.47 -14.82
CA ILE A 92 15.75 2.24 -15.61
C ILE A 92 14.53 1.35 -15.32
N ARG A 93 14.00 1.40 -14.08
CA ARG A 93 12.85 0.61 -13.64
C ARG A 93 11.50 1.26 -13.96
N MET A 94 11.50 2.54 -14.30
CA MET A 94 10.28 3.26 -14.64
C MET A 94 9.62 2.65 -15.87
N VAL A 95 8.29 2.51 -15.80
CA VAL A 95 7.45 2.06 -16.90
C VAL A 95 6.26 3.01 -17.04
N PRO A 96 5.75 3.23 -18.26
CA PRO A 96 4.61 4.12 -18.45
C PRO A 96 3.34 3.49 -17.88
N VAL A 97 2.49 4.31 -17.27
CA VAL A 97 1.18 3.89 -16.71
C VAL A 97 0.25 3.29 -17.79
N SER A 98 0.49 3.60 -19.07
CA SER A 98 -0.20 3.00 -20.22
C SER A 98 -0.25 1.47 -20.18
N GLN A 99 0.77 0.79 -19.65
CA GLN A 99 0.78 -0.67 -19.54
C GLN A 99 -0.44 -1.22 -18.79
N ILE A 100 -0.96 -0.45 -17.82
CA ILE A 100 -2.18 -0.80 -17.10
C ILE A 100 -3.40 -0.17 -17.76
N PHE A 101 -3.32 1.11 -18.12
CA PHE A 101 -4.46 1.87 -18.65
C PHE A 101 -5.03 1.24 -19.93
N ASP A 102 -4.17 0.68 -20.78
CA ASP A 102 -4.56 0.11 -22.07
C ASP A 102 -5.49 -1.12 -21.96
N ARG A 103 -5.60 -1.71 -20.77
CA ARG A 103 -6.50 -2.82 -20.48
C ARG A 103 -7.91 -2.35 -20.09
N PHE A 104 -8.05 -1.12 -19.59
CA PHE A 104 -9.33 -0.62 -19.07
C PHE A 104 -10.42 -0.37 -20.12
N PRO A 105 -10.13 0.04 -21.38
CA PRO A 105 -11.17 0.17 -22.40
C PRO A 105 -12.00 -1.11 -22.59
N ARG A 106 -11.34 -2.28 -22.57
CA ARG A 106 -12.03 -3.58 -22.68
C ARG A 106 -12.85 -3.87 -21.43
N LEU A 107 -12.25 -3.72 -20.24
CA LEU A 107 -12.93 -3.93 -18.97
C LEU A 107 -14.18 -3.05 -18.82
N VAL A 108 -14.08 -1.75 -19.12
CA VAL A 108 -15.21 -0.81 -19.04
C VAL A 108 -16.30 -1.20 -20.01
N ARG A 109 -15.97 -1.60 -21.24
CA ARG A 109 -16.95 -2.07 -22.23
C ARG A 109 -17.70 -3.31 -21.75
N ASP A 110 -16.98 -4.30 -21.23
CA ASP A 110 -17.56 -5.57 -20.77
C ASP A 110 -18.47 -5.35 -19.55
N LEU A 111 -18.03 -4.54 -18.57
CA LEU A 111 -18.83 -4.19 -17.39
C LEU A 111 -20.06 -3.36 -17.75
N SER A 112 -19.92 -2.40 -18.67
CA SER A 112 -21.01 -1.55 -19.15
C SER A 112 -22.11 -2.40 -19.81
N LEU A 113 -21.73 -3.35 -20.67
CA LEU A 113 -22.66 -4.30 -21.30
C LEU A 113 -23.37 -5.17 -20.26
N LYS A 114 -22.61 -5.75 -19.32
CA LYS A 114 -23.16 -6.63 -18.27
C LYS A 114 -24.14 -5.91 -17.33
N ARG A 115 -23.95 -4.61 -17.09
CA ARG A 115 -24.81 -3.78 -16.22
C ARG A 115 -25.88 -3.00 -16.96
N GLY A 116 -25.89 -3.02 -18.29
CA GLY A 116 -26.84 -2.26 -19.11
C GLY A 116 -26.65 -0.74 -19.02
N LYS A 117 -25.43 -0.27 -18.73
CA LYS A 117 -25.09 1.15 -18.64
C LYS A 117 -24.26 1.56 -19.86
N LYS A 118 -24.36 2.82 -20.28
CA LYS A 118 -23.54 3.37 -21.37
C LYS A 118 -22.47 4.27 -20.77
N VAL A 119 -21.20 3.96 -21.03
CA VAL A 119 -20.06 4.65 -20.41
C VAL A 119 -18.97 4.89 -21.45
N ASP A 120 -18.45 6.12 -21.47
CA ASP A 120 -17.29 6.54 -22.23
C ASP A 120 -16.08 6.65 -21.27
N LEU A 121 -14.94 6.06 -21.66
CA LEU A 121 -13.69 6.12 -20.89
C LEU A 121 -12.72 7.12 -21.53
N LEU A 122 -12.34 8.14 -20.77
CA LEU A 122 -11.31 9.11 -21.14
C LEU A 122 -10.03 8.80 -20.35
N MET A 123 -8.88 8.79 -21.05
CA MET A 123 -7.58 8.51 -20.43
C MET A 123 -6.57 9.62 -20.75
N GLU A 124 -5.99 10.21 -19.71
CA GLU A 124 -4.99 11.27 -19.81
C GLU A 124 -3.68 10.89 -19.08
N GLY A 125 -2.54 11.41 -19.56
CA GLY A 125 -1.24 11.15 -18.94
C GLY A 125 -0.75 9.70 -19.04
N ARG A 126 -1.07 9.02 -20.15
CA ARG A 126 -0.71 7.61 -20.39
C ARG A 126 0.81 7.39 -20.44
N ASP A 127 1.57 8.42 -20.75
CA ASP A 127 3.03 8.47 -20.85
C ASP A 127 3.72 8.71 -19.50
N ILE A 128 2.97 9.03 -18.43
CA ILE A 128 3.56 9.22 -17.10
C ILE A 128 4.26 7.94 -16.66
N GLU A 129 5.50 8.09 -16.23
CA GLU A 129 6.38 7.02 -15.80
C GLU A 129 6.29 6.77 -14.29
N MET A 130 6.32 5.50 -13.90
CA MET A 130 6.18 5.05 -12.52
C MET A 130 6.96 3.76 -12.26
N ASP A 131 7.39 3.52 -11.02
CA ASP A 131 8.10 2.29 -10.67
C ASP A 131 7.23 1.06 -10.97
N ARG A 132 7.80 0.08 -11.68
CA ARG A 132 7.10 -1.12 -12.12
C ARG A 132 6.37 -1.86 -11.00
N THR A 133 6.96 -1.98 -9.82
CA THR A 133 6.30 -2.70 -8.73
C THR A 133 5.14 -1.90 -8.19
N VAL A 134 5.28 -0.58 -8.04
CA VAL A 134 4.15 0.26 -7.62
C VAL A 134 3.04 0.22 -8.68
N LEU A 135 3.40 0.17 -9.97
CA LEU A 135 2.44 0.03 -11.07
C LEU A 135 1.71 -1.32 -11.01
N ASP A 136 2.44 -2.43 -10.91
CA ASP A 136 1.84 -3.77 -10.81
C ASP A 136 0.88 -3.89 -9.61
N GLU A 137 1.26 -3.31 -8.46
CA GLU A 137 0.47 -3.35 -7.22
C GLU A 137 -0.76 -2.41 -7.23
N ILE A 138 -0.75 -1.33 -8.03
CA ILE A 138 -1.89 -0.40 -8.14
C ILE A 138 -2.96 -0.87 -9.12
N GLY A 139 -2.65 -1.84 -9.98
CA GLY A 139 -3.57 -2.34 -11.01
C GLY A 139 -4.92 -2.83 -10.44
N GLU A 140 -4.89 -3.63 -9.38
CA GLU A 140 -6.09 -4.14 -8.72
C GLU A 140 -6.93 -3.03 -8.06
N PRO A 141 -6.36 -2.09 -7.28
CA PRO A 141 -7.07 -0.90 -6.81
C PRO A 141 -7.79 -0.11 -7.91
N LEU A 142 -7.14 0.12 -9.06
CA LEU A 142 -7.75 0.85 -10.18
C LEU A 142 -8.91 0.09 -10.82
N VAL A 143 -8.79 -1.23 -10.99
CA VAL A 143 -9.90 -2.09 -11.45
C VAL A 143 -11.10 -1.93 -10.52
N HIS A 144 -10.86 -1.91 -9.20
CA HIS A 144 -11.92 -1.77 -8.22
C HIS A 144 -12.61 -0.40 -8.30
N LEU A 145 -11.84 0.68 -8.40
CA LEU A 145 -12.39 2.04 -8.56
C LEU A 145 -13.26 2.17 -9.82
N ILE A 146 -12.76 1.68 -10.96
CA ILE A 146 -13.52 1.68 -12.23
C ILE A 146 -14.82 0.87 -12.09
N ARG A 147 -14.76 -0.29 -11.42
CA ARG A 147 -15.96 -1.09 -11.17
C ARG A 147 -16.97 -0.33 -10.31
N ASN A 148 -16.52 0.36 -9.26
CA ASN A 148 -17.41 1.16 -8.40
C ASN A 148 -18.06 2.31 -9.18
N CYS A 149 -17.32 2.98 -10.06
CA CYS A 149 -17.88 3.98 -10.96
C CYS A 149 -18.99 3.37 -11.82
N ILE A 150 -18.82 2.18 -12.40
CA ILE A 150 -19.85 1.57 -13.27
C ILE A 150 -21.02 1.00 -12.46
N ASP A 151 -20.75 0.27 -11.37
CA ASP A 151 -21.79 -0.42 -10.60
C ASP A 151 -22.65 0.57 -9.79
N HIS A 152 -22.03 1.56 -9.16
CA HIS A 152 -22.69 2.46 -8.20
C HIS A 152 -22.67 3.93 -8.61
N GLY A 153 -21.63 4.40 -9.31
CA GLY A 153 -21.51 5.82 -9.69
C GLY A 153 -22.44 6.21 -10.83
N ILE A 154 -22.24 5.63 -12.01
CA ILE A 154 -22.97 5.96 -13.23
C ILE A 154 -24.40 5.43 -13.14
N GLU A 155 -25.38 6.30 -13.41
CA GLU A 155 -26.80 5.96 -13.39
C GLU A 155 -27.24 5.28 -14.69
N TYR A 156 -28.45 4.69 -14.72
CA TYR A 156 -28.97 4.13 -15.97
C TYR A 156 -29.22 5.23 -17.02
N PRO A 157 -29.08 4.91 -18.33
CA PRO A 157 -29.25 5.90 -19.40
C PRO A 157 -30.54 6.72 -19.32
N GLU A 158 -31.66 6.08 -18.94
CA GLU A 158 -32.95 6.72 -18.78
C GLU A 158 -33.01 7.67 -17.58
N GLU A 159 -32.39 7.29 -16.45
CA GLU A 159 -32.32 8.11 -15.25
C GLU A 159 -31.45 9.35 -15.48
N ARG A 160 -30.35 9.20 -16.22
CA ARG A 160 -29.47 10.31 -16.60
C ARG A 160 -30.22 11.36 -17.42
N LEU A 161 -30.98 10.92 -18.43
CA LEU A 161 -31.79 11.81 -19.25
C LEU A 161 -32.87 12.53 -18.42
N LYS A 162 -33.52 11.85 -17.47
CA LYS A 162 -34.47 12.48 -16.54
C LYS A 162 -33.83 13.57 -15.66
N LYS A 163 -32.55 13.41 -15.33
CA LYS A 163 -31.76 14.39 -14.57
C LYS A 163 -31.08 15.45 -15.45
N GLY A 164 -31.35 15.47 -16.76
CA GLY A 164 -30.76 16.42 -17.70
C GLY A 164 -29.29 16.15 -18.04
N LYS A 165 -28.77 14.96 -17.75
CA LYS A 165 -27.39 14.56 -18.01
C LYS A 165 -27.29 13.80 -19.34
N PRO A 166 -26.11 13.78 -20.00
CA PRO A 166 -25.90 12.99 -21.20
C PRO A 166 -26.22 11.51 -20.97
N GLN A 167 -26.74 10.85 -22.01
CA GLN A 167 -27.12 9.43 -21.96
C GLN A 167 -25.92 8.53 -21.61
N ASN A 168 -24.74 8.86 -22.13
CA ASN A 168 -23.50 8.19 -21.77
C ASN A 168 -22.91 8.83 -20.51
N GLY A 169 -22.55 8.01 -19.53
CA GLY A 169 -21.70 8.42 -18.42
C GLY A 169 -20.26 8.56 -18.87
N THR A 170 -19.48 9.40 -18.19
CA THR A 170 -18.05 9.57 -18.45
C THR A 170 -17.26 9.10 -17.25
N ILE A 171 -16.29 8.23 -17.48
CA ILE A 171 -15.23 7.91 -16.52
C ILE A 171 -13.92 8.49 -17.06
N LYS A 172 -13.28 9.37 -16.30
CA LYS A 172 -11.98 9.93 -16.62
C LYS A 172 -10.92 9.31 -15.73
N LEU A 173 -9.92 8.70 -16.35
CA LEU A 173 -8.73 8.16 -15.69
C LEU A 173 -7.53 9.00 -16.08
N SER A 174 -6.97 9.76 -15.14
CA SER A 174 -5.83 10.63 -15.41
C SER A 174 -4.62 10.24 -14.56
N ALA A 175 -3.43 10.45 -15.11
CA ALA A 175 -2.19 10.41 -14.35
C ALA A 175 -1.40 11.70 -14.59
N ARG A 176 -0.77 12.23 -13.54
CA ARG A 176 0.18 13.35 -13.65
C ARG A 176 1.29 13.17 -12.64
N ARG A 177 2.44 13.78 -12.94
CA ARG A 177 3.54 13.87 -11.99
C ARG A 177 3.45 15.18 -11.20
N GLU A 178 3.56 15.10 -9.89
CA GLU A 178 3.56 16.24 -8.98
C GLU A 178 4.73 16.07 -7.99
N GLY A 179 5.87 16.69 -8.31
CA GLY A 179 7.10 16.54 -7.52
C GLY A 179 7.67 15.12 -7.56
N ASP A 180 7.82 14.53 -6.38
CA ASP A 180 8.27 13.15 -6.13
C ASP A 180 7.10 12.13 -6.11
N HIS A 181 5.88 12.58 -6.41
CA HIS A 181 4.69 11.74 -6.45
C HIS A 181 4.11 11.64 -7.86
N VAL A 182 3.46 10.50 -8.12
CA VAL A 182 2.52 10.32 -9.22
C VAL A 182 1.11 10.40 -8.66
N ILE A 183 0.31 11.29 -9.23
CA ILE A 183 -1.09 11.44 -8.89
C ILE A 183 -1.92 10.73 -9.95
N ILE A 184 -2.68 9.72 -9.54
CA ILE A 184 -3.63 9.01 -10.39
C ILE A 184 -5.04 9.36 -9.91
N GLU A 185 -5.89 9.84 -10.81
CA GLU A 185 -7.27 10.20 -10.49
C GLU A 185 -8.25 9.36 -11.29
N VAL A 186 -9.28 8.86 -10.60
CA VAL A 186 -10.45 8.22 -11.20
C VAL A 186 -11.64 9.11 -10.91
N GLU A 187 -12.19 9.70 -11.95
CA GLU A 187 -13.33 10.61 -11.89
C GLU A 187 -14.52 10.01 -12.66
N ASP A 188 -15.71 10.10 -12.09
CA ASP A 188 -16.96 9.79 -12.77
C ASP A 188 -17.92 10.97 -12.69
N ASP A 189 -18.77 11.12 -13.70
CA ASP A 189 -19.85 12.11 -13.75
C ASP A 189 -21.19 11.52 -13.24
N GLY A 190 -21.13 10.59 -12.29
CA GLY A 190 -22.27 9.81 -11.81
C GLY A 190 -23.17 10.54 -10.81
N ALA A 191 -23.89 9.77 -10.01
CA ALA A 191 -24.80 10.28 -8.99
C ALA A 191 -24.08 10.95 -7.80
N GLY A 192 -22.76 10.76 -7.66
CA GLY A 192 -22.03 11.14 -6.45
C GLY A 192 -22.42 10.27 -5.25
N ILE A 193 -21.76 10.52 -4.11
CA ILE A 193 -22.02 9.82 -2.85
C ILE A 193 -22.78 10.76 -1.93
N ASP A 194 -23.97 10.35 -1.49
CA ASP A 194 -24.78 11.12 -0.55
C ASP A 194 -24.29 10.91 0.90
N PRO A 195 -23.77 11.95 1.58
CA PRO A 195 -23.32 11.85 2.97
C PRO A 195 -24.42 11.36 3.92
N LYS A 196 -25.70 11.63 3.62
CA LYS A 196 -26.83 11.19 4.43
C LYS A 196 -27.01 9.68 4.36
N VAL A 197 -26.87 9.08 3.18
CA VAL A 197 -26.94 7.62 3.00
C VAL A 197 -25.77 6.96 3.73
N ILE A 198 -24.56 7.53 3.62
CA ILE A 198 -23.38 7.03 4.35
C ILE A 198 -23.61 7.09 5.86
N ARG A 199 -24.17 8.21 6.36
CA ARG A 199 -24.52 8.39 7.76
C ARG A 199 -25.52 7.33 8.24
N GLU A 200 -26.61 7.10 7.50
CA GLU A 200 -27.63 6.11 7.85
C GLU A 200 -27.05 4.70 7.90
N VAL A 201 -26.32 4.28 6.86
CA VAL A 201 -25.66 2.97 6.82
C VAL A 201 -24.63 2.81 7.94
N ALA A 202 -23.88 3.87 8.26
CA ALA A 202 -22.90 3.87 9.34
C ALA A 202 -23.55 3.71 10.72
N MET A 203 -24.70 4.32 10.95
CA MET A 203 -25.47 4.19 12.19
C MET A 203 -26.12 2.81 12.31
N GLU A 204 -26.79 2.33 11.24
CA GLU A 204 -27.44 1.02 11.21
C GLU A 204 -26.46 -0.13 11.48
N ARG A 205 -25.25 -0.03 10.92
CA ARG A 205 -24.19 -1.05 11.10
C ARG A 205 -23.33 -0.83 12.36
N GLY A 206 -23.65 0.15 13.20
CA GLY A 206 -22.94 0.40 14.46
C GLY A 206 -21.50 0.91 14.30
N PHE A 207 -21.16 1.50 13.15
CA PHE A 207 -19.85 2.11 12.94
C PHE A 207 -19.71 3.41 13.75
N ILE A 208 -20.78 4.20 13.83
CA ILE A 208 -20.86 5.47 14.57
C ILE A 208 -22.16 5.52 15.40
N SER A 209 -22.14 6.27 16.50
CA SER A 209 -23.34 6.61 17.27
C SER A 209 -24.07 7.83 16.69
N LYS A 210 -25.33 8.04 17.09
CA LYS A 210 -26.13 9.20 16.65
C LYS A 210 -25.48 10.53 17.06
N ASP A 211 -24.98 10.62 18.29
CA ASP A 211 -24.33 11.82 18.81
C ASP A 211 -23.00 12.12 18.10
N GLU A 212 -22.28 11.09 17.65
CA GLU A 212 -21.09 11.26 16.81
C GLU A 212 -21.49 11.74 15.41
N ALA A 213 -22.50 11.12 14.79
CA ALA A 213 -22.99 11.48 13.46
C ALA A 213 -23.45 12.94 13.36
N ASP A 214 -24.07 13.49 14.40
CA ASP A 214 -24.53 14.89 14.43
C ASP A 214 -23.39 15.90 14.57
N LYS A 215 -22.20 15.47 14.99
CA LYS A 215 -21.01 16.33 15.14
C LYS A 215 -20.05 16.26 13.94
N MET A 216 -20.29 15.34 13.01
CA MET A 216 -19.40 15.11 11.87
C MET A 216 -19.72 16.06 10.71
N SER A 217 -18.68 16.58 10.06
CA SER A 217 -18.84 17.26 8.78
C SER A 217 -19.16 16.27 7.65
N GLU A 218 -19.65 16.77 6.51
CA GLU A 218 -19.90 15.93 5.33
C GLU A 218 -18.65 15.18 4.87
N ASP A 219 -17.49 15.85 4.86
CA ASP A 219 -16.20 15.21 4.54
C ASP A 219 -15.85 14.07 5.50
N GLN A 220 -16.14 14.24 6.80
CA GLN A 220 -15.90 13.21 7.80
C GLN A 220 -16.84 12.03 7.60
N LEU A 221 -18.10 12.28 7.26
CA LEU A 221 -19.08 11.24 6.94
C LEU A 221 -18.65 10.47 5.69
N ILE A 222 -18.29 11.15 4.61
CA ILE A 222 -17.82 10.51 3.37
C ILE A 222 -16.59 9.64 3.64
N ASN A 223 -15.66 10.07 4.48
CA ASN A 223 -14.47 9.28 4.82
C ASN A 223 -14.77 7.95 5.54
N LEU A 224 -16.00 7.75 6.06
CA LEU A 224 -16.42 6.48 6.65
C LEU A 224 -16.45 5.33 5.63
N ILE A 225 -16.57 5.61 4.33
CA ILE A 225 -16.57 4.59 3.26
C ILE A 225 -15.30 3.73 3.27
N PHE A 226 -14.21 4.28 3.78
CA PHE A 226 -12.94 3.59 3.81
C PHE A 226 -12.82 2.66 5.05
N ILE A 227 -13.79 2.64 5.98
CA ILE A 227 -13.73 1.80 7.18
C ILE A 227 -13.76 0.32 6.76
N PRO A 228 -12.95 -0.55 7.38
CA PRO A 228 -12.99 -1.97 7.08
C PRO A 228 -14.39 -2.57 7.20
N GLY A 229 -14.81 -3.28 6.15
CA GLY A 229 -16.16 -3.87 6.08
C GLY A 229 -17.29 -2.87 5.84
N PHE A 230 -17.00 -1.59 5.60
CA PHE A 230 -17.99 -0.62 5.18
C PHE A 230 -18.39 -0.90 3.72
N SER A 231 -19.66 -1.20 3.50
CA SER A 231 -20.24 -1.34 2.17
C SER A 231 -21.69 -0.89 2.23
N THR A 232 -22.12 -0.16 1.21
CA THR A 232 -23.52 0.29 1.06
C THR A 232 -24.42 -0.81 0.47
N ALA A 233 -23.87 -1.94 0.03
CA ALA A 233 -24.65 -3.05 -0.51
C ALA A 233 -25.43 -3.78 0.59
N LYS A 234 -26.73 -4.01 0.36
CA LYS A 234 -27.64 -4.73 1.27
C LYS A 234 -27.46 -6.26 1.21
N GLU A 235 -26.89 -6.80 0.13
CA GLU A 235 -26.61 -8.23 -0.05
C GLU A 235 -25.14 -8.49 -0.35
N VAL A 236 -24.59 -9.58 0.20
CA VAL A 236 -23.25 -10.08 -0.13
C VAL A 236 -23.37 -10.88 -1.43
N THR A 237 -23.15 -10.24 -2.58
CA THR A 237 -23.12 -10.97 -3.85
C THR A 237 -21.91 -11.90 -3.92
N GLU A 238 -22.12 -13.18 -4.23
CA GLU A 238 -21.10 -14.25 -4.30
C GLU A 238 -19.92 -13.96 -5.24
N THR A 239 -20.06 -13.00 -6.16
CA THR A 239 -18.97 -12.56 -7.06
C THR A 239 -17.96 -11.59 -6.43
N SER A 240 -18.16 -11.21 -5.15
CA SER A 240 -17.23 -10.38 -4.37
C SER A 240 -16.45 -11.18 -3.31
N GLY A 241 -16.28 -12.49 -3.52
CA GLY A 241 -15.51 -13.38 -2.64
C GLY A 241 -14.15 -12.78 -2.27
N ARG A 242 -13.99 -12.44 -0.98
CA ARG A 242 -12.92 -11.65 -0.33
C ARG A 242 -13.14 -10.13 -0.25
N GLY A 243 -14.32 -9.68 0.19
CA GLY A 243 -14.46 -8.41 0.94
C GLY A 243 -13.74 -7.20 0.36
N VAL A 244 -13.95 -6.91 -0.93
CA VAL A 244 -13.27 -5.79 -1.60
C VAL A 244 -14.09 -4.52 -1.39
N GLY A 245 -13.76 -3.76 -0.35
CA GLY A 245 -14.26 -2.41 -0.12
C GLY A 245 -13.22 -1.35 -0.44
N MET A 246 -13.61 -0.08 -0.29
CA MET A 246 -12.69 1.05 -0.40
C MET A 246 -11.57 1.02 0.67
N ASP A 247 -11.75 0.26 1.75
CA ASP A 247 -10.74 -0.06 2.75
C ASP A 247 -9.53 -0.80 2.14
N VAL A 248 -9.76 -1.79 1.30
CA VAL A 248 -8.69 -2.56 0.63
C VAL A 248 -7.89 -1.66 -0.30
N VAL A 249 -8.56 -0.81 -1.09
CA VAL A 249 -7.90 0.20 -1.93
C VAL A 249 -6.99 1.09 -1.09
N LYS A 250 -7.52 1.62 0.02
CA LYS A 250 -6.76 2.53 0.89
C LYS A 250 -5.57 1.83 1.56
N THR A 251 -5.77 0.65 2.14
CA THR A 251 -4.68 -0.12 2.77
C THR A 251 -3.59 -0.49 1.75
N LYS A 252 -3.97 -0.85 0.53
CA LYS A 252 -3.01 -1.17 -0.54
C LYS A 252 -2.18 0.06 -0.91
N VAL A 253 -2.82 1.21 -1.14
CA VAL A 253 -2.14 2.47 -1.46
C VAL A 253 -1.25 2.95 -0.31
N GLU A 254 -1.72 2.88 0.94
CA GLU A 254 -0.93 3.23 2.12
C GLU A 254 0.28 2.30 2.32
N SER A 255 0.15 1.01 2.00
CA SER A 255 1.28 0.07 2.05
C SER A 255 2.38 0.37 1.03
N LEU A 256 2.03 1.07 -0.06
CA LEU A 256 2.97 1.57 -1.06
C LEU A 256 3.58 2.93 -0.66
N GLY A 257 3.27 3.44 0.54
CA GLY A 257 3.68 4.78 0.99
C GLY A 257 2.86 5.91 0.37
N GLY A 258 1.72 5.60 -0.26
CA GLY A 258 0.83 6.57 -0.86
C GLY A 258 -0.30 7.02 0.07
N THR A 259 -1.15 7.89 -0.45
CA THR A 259 -2.37 8.36 0.21
C THR A 259 -3.56 8.34 -0.76
N VAL A 260 -4.76 8.14 -0.22
CA VAL A 260 -6.02 8.16 -0.97
C VAL A 260 -6.89 9.29 -0.45
N GLN A 261 -7.45 10.07 -1.37
CA GLN A 261 -8.43 11.11 -1.09
C GLN A 261 -9.66 10.88 -1.95
N LEU A 262 -10.84 11.22 -1.43
CA LEU A 262 -12.09 11.18 -2.17
C LEU A 262 -12.79 12.53 -2.05
N LYS A 263 -13.27 13.04 -3.18
CA LYS A 263 -14.14 14.21 -3.27
C LYS A 263 -15.37 13.83 -4.07
N THR A 264 -16.54 14.27 -3.65
CA THR A 264 -17.79 13.88 -4.30
C THR A 264 -18.84 14.95 -4.09
N GLU A 265 -19.73 15.11 -5.07
CA GLU A 265 -20.88 15.99 -4.98
C GLU A 265 -22.09 15.28 -5.58
N VAL A 266 -23.20 15.29 -4.83
CA VAL A 266 -24.44 14.62 -5.21
C VAL A 266 -24.96 15.19 -6.54
N GLY A 267 -25.19 14.29 -7.50
CA GLY A 267 -25.64 14.59 -8.85
C GLY A 267 -24.52 14.97 -9.83
N LYS A 268 -23.32 15.33 -9.36
CA LYS A 268 -22.19 15.71 -10.21
C LYS A 268 -21.16 14.60 -10.39
N GLY A 269 -21.00 13.73 -9.39
CA GLY A 269 -20.12 12.57 -9.48
C GLY A 269 -19.06 12.50 -8.38
N THR A 270 -18.00 11.75 -8.63
CA THR A 270 -16.99 11.42 -7.63
C THR A 270 -15.59 11.44 -8.24
N VAL A 271 -14.62 11.96 -7.49
CA VAL A 271 -13.20 11.95 -7.83
C VAL A 271 -12.43 11.24 -6.72
N VAL A 272 -11.72 10.17 -7.08
CA VAL A 272 -10.79 9.48 -6.19
C VAL A 272 -9.37 9.77 -6.63
N THR A 273 -8.59 10.38 -5.75
CA THR A 273 -7.19 10.76 -5.99
C THR A 273 -6.27 9.83 -5.22
N LEU A 274 -5.41 9.12 -5.95
CA LEU A 274 -4.33 8.28 -5.42
C LEU A 274 -3.02 9.03 -5.58
N LYS A 275 -2.40 9.42 -4.47
CA LYS A 275 -1.07 10.04 -4.46
C LYS A 275 -0.04 8.98 -4.09
N LEU A 276 0.77 8.56 -5.04
CA LEU A 276 1.73 7.47 -4.90
C LEU A 276 3.16 8.01 -5.00
N PRO A 277 4.10 7.53 -4.19
CA PRO A 277 5.50 7.87 -4.38
C PRO A 277 6.03 7.27 -5.69
N LEU A 278 7.02 7.93 -6.29
CA LEU A 278 7.70 7.42 -7.49
C LEU A 278 8.48 6.12 -7.25
N THR A 279 8.79 5.78 -6.00
CA THR A 279 9.74 4.70 -5.66
C THR A 279 9.23 3.81 -4.51
N VAL A 280 9.78 2.59 -4.39
CA VAL A 280 9.54 1.72 -3.23
C VAL A 280 9.94 2.47 -1.95
N ALA A 281 9.03 2.53 -1.00
CA ALA A 281 9.02 3.57 0.02
C ALA A 281 10.22 3.48 0.98
N ILE A 282 11.08 4.51 0.92
CA ILE A 282 11.83 4.93 2.10
C ILE A 282 10.82 5.54 3.06
N ILE A 283 10.62 4.91 4.21
CA ILE A 283 9.71 5.41 5.25
C ILE A 283 10.49 5.78 6.50
N LYS A 284 9.95 6.72 7.27
CA LYS A 284 10.40 6.94 8.66
C LYS A 284 9.81 5.86 9.55
N ALA A 285 10.67 5.18 10.31
CA ALA A 285 10.26 4.15 11.26
C ALA A 285 10.97 4.32 12.60
N LEU A 286 10.23 4.04 13.67
CA LEU A 286 10.78 3.93 15.02
C LEU A 286 11.36 2.53 15.21
N LEU A 287 12.67 2.46 15.46
CA LEU A 287 13.34 1.21 15.78
C LEU A 287 13.13 0.90 17.27
N VAL A 288 12.67 -0.31 17.54
CA VAL A 288 12.38 -0.82 18.89
C VAL A 288 12.98 -2.21 19.06
N GLU A 289 13.16 -2.62 20.31
CA GLU A 289 13.67 -3.93 20.67
C GLU A 289 12.61 -4.78 21.37
N ALA A 290 12.56 -6.06 21.05
CA ALA A 290 11.78 -7.08 21.75
C ALA A 290 12.53 -8.41 21.74
N GLY A 291 12.78 -8.98 22.92
CA GLY A 291 13.55 -10.19 23.15
C GLY A 291 14.96 -10.16 22.57
N GLY A 292 15.64 -9.02 22.63
CA GLY A 292 16.98 -8.84 22.04
C GLY A 292 16.98 -8.68 20.51
N GLN A 293 15.81 -8.63 19.86
CA GLN A 293 15.68 -8.45 18.41
C GLN A 293 15.16 -7.05 18.09
N THR A 294 15.67 -6.46 17.01
CA THR A 294 15.24 -5.14 16.54
C THR A 294 14.09 -5.25 15.54
N PHE A 295 13.07 -4.43 15.74
CA PHE A 295 11.90 -4.27 14.87
C PHE A 295 11.74 -2.81 14.47
N ALA A 296 11.06 -2.56 13.35
CA ALA A 296 10.74 -1.22 12.88
C ALA A 296 9.22 -1.00 12.88
N ILE A 297 8.75 0.07 13.51
CA ILE A 297 7.35 0.48 13.48
C ILE A 297 7.24 1.75 12.62
N PRO A 298 6.45 1.76 11.52
CA PRO A 298 6.24 2.96 10.72
C PRO A 298 5.79 4.13 11.60
N SER A 299 6.43 5.30 11.47
CA SER A 299 6.12 6.44 12.33
C SER A 299 4.69 6.96 12.14
N SER A 300 4.09 6.71 10.98
CA SER A 300 2.67 6.99 10.71
C SER A 300 1.72 6.21 11.63
N GLN A 301 2.15 5.07 12.17
CA GLN A 301 1.38 4.25 13.11
C GLN A 301 1.63 4.66 14.57
N VAL A 302 2.62 5.52 14.84
CA VAL A 302 3.01 5.92 16.20
C VAL A 302 2.40 7.30 16.52
N SER A 303 1.59 7.36 17.58
CA SER A 303 1.06 8.61 18.11
C SER A 303 2.04 9.31 19.05
N GLU A 304 2.61 8.57 19.99
CA GLU A 304 3.60 9.06 20.96
C GLU A 304 4.33 7.88 21.61
N VAL A 305 5.43 8.16 22.30
CA VAL A 305 6.17 7.19 23.12
C VAL A 305 6.16 7.64 24.56
N VAL A 306 5.93 6.72 25.50
CA VAL A 306 5.85 7.02 26.93
C VAL A 306 6.63 5.98 27.72
N ARG A 307 7.20 6.40 28.85
CA ARG A 307 7.87 5.53 29.80
C ARG A 307 7.06 5.50 31.10
N ILE A 308 6.63 4.32 31.51
CA ILE A 308 5.72 4.12 32.65
C ILE A 308 6.34 3.08 33.58
N LYS A 309 6.22 3.27 34.91
CA LYS A 309 6.65 2.24 35.86
C LYS A 309 5.72 1.04 35.79
N LYS A 310 6.25 -0.17 35.92
CA LYS A 310 5.44 -1.39 35.93
C LYS A 310 4.37 -1.39 37.03
N SER A 311 4.62 -0.70 38.15
CA SER A 311 3.66 -0.49 39.25
C SER A 311 2.42 0.30 38.86
N ASP A 312 2.52 1.15 37.83
CA ASP A 312 1.45 2.06 37.42
C ASP A 312 0.52 1.40 36.37
N VAL A 313 0.86 0.19 35.93
CA VAL A 313 0.00 -0.64 35.08
C VAL A 313 -1.12 -1.21 35.94
N LYS A 314 -2.36 -0.92 35.54
CA LYS A 314 -3.56 -1.41 36.21
C LYS A 314 -4.15 -2.57 35.40
N LYS A 315 -4.90 -3.45 36.05
CA LYS A 315 -5.69 -4.47 35.37
C LYS A 315 -7.14 -4.06 35.31
N LEU A 316 -7.74 -4.12 34.13
CA LEU A 316 -9.18 -3.96 33.93
C LEU A 316 -9.73 -5.26 33.34
N GLY A 317 -10.28 -6.12 34.20
CA GLY A 317 -10.63 -7.49 33.84
C GLY A 317 -9.38 -8.33 33.55
N LEU A 318 -9.30 -8.87 32.33
CA LEU A 318 -8.15 -9.67 31.85
C LEU A 318 -7.09 -8.84 31.12
N VAL A 319 -7.32 -7.54 30.92
CA VAL A 319 -6.49 -6.67 30.09
C VAL A 319 -5.65 -5.74 30.96
N ASP A 320 -4.34 -5.71 30.73
CA ASP A 320 -3.44 -4.72 31.31
C ASP A 320 -3.74 -3.35 30.66
N VAL A 321 -3.84 -2.28 31.44
CA VAL A 321 -4.14 -0.93 30.98
C VAL A 321 -3.20 0.10 31.61
N VAL A 322 -2.93 1.18 30.89
CA VAL A 322 -2.13 2.32 31.36
C VAL A 322 -2.88 3.63 31.16
N GLU A 323 -2.64 4.59 32.04
CA GLU A 323 -3.21 5.93 31.90
C GLU A 323 -2.18 6.86 31.23
N VAL A 324 -2.53 7.38 30.06
CA VAL A 324 -1.68 8.31 29.28
C VAL A 324 -2.46 9.58 29.06
N ARG A 325 -1.99 10.69 29.65
CA ARG A 325 -2.63 12.02 29.59
C ARG A 325 -4.13 11.99 29.94
N GLY A 326 -4.49 11.27 31.01
CA GLY A 326 -5.87 11.13 31.49
C GLY A 326 -6.75 10.19 30.65
N LYS A 327 -6.19 9.46 29.68
CA LYS A 327 -6.91 8.44 28.89
C LYS A 327 -6.42 7.04 29.24
N VAL A 328 -7.35 6.11 29.42
CA VAL A 328 -7.04 4.69 29.63
C VAL A 328 -6.74 4.04 28.29
N VAL A 329 -5.55 3.47 28.16
CA VAL A 329 -5.04 2.82 26.95
C VAL A 329 -4.75 1.35 27.26
N PRO A 330 -5.33 0.39 26.51
CA PRO A 330 -4.98 -1.02 26.64
C PRO A 330 -3.50 -1.27 26.33
N LEU A 331 -2.84 -2.07 27.15
CA LEU A 331 -1.42 -2.39 27.05
C LEU A 331 -1.26 -3.83 26.55
N LEU A 332 -0.54 -3.99 25.45
CA LEU A 332 -0.10 -5.27 24.91
C LEU A 332 1.43 -5.32 24.93
N ARG A 333 2.01 -6.50 25.10
CA ARG A 333 3.47 -6.67 25.09
C ARG A 333 3.90 -7.19 23.72
N LEU A 334 4.86 -6.53 23.10
CA LEU A 334 5.33 -6.92 21.78
C LEU A 334 5.92 -8.34 21.78
N ASN A 335 6.64 -8.69 22.85
CA ASN A 335 7.22 -10.03 23.02
C ASN A 335 6.13 -11.10 22.99
N ASP A 336 4.98 -10.86 23.64
CA ASP A 336 3.86 -11.81 23.67
C ASP A 336 3.21 -11.93 22.28
N LEU A 337 2.95 -10.80 21.61
CA LEU A 337 2.37 -10.75 20.26
C LEU A 337 3.24 -11.47 19.20
N LEU A 338 4.56 -11.44 19.39
CA LEU A 338 5.53 -12.08 18.50
C LEU A 338 5.94 -13.48 18.97
N ASN A 339 5.42 -13.95 20.11
CA ASN A 339 5.77 -15.22 20.75
C ASN A 339 7.29 -15.36 21.01
N ILE A 340 7.90 -14.26 21.46
CA ILE A 340 9.33 -14.15 21.79
C ILE A 340 9.48 -14.19 23.32
N ARG A 341 10.45 -14.96 23.81
CA ARG A 341 10.73 -14.98 25.26
C ARG A 341 11.24 -13.62 25.71
N ASN A 342 10.61 -13.08 26.75
CA ASN A 342 11.11 -11.89 27.42
C ASN A 342 12.29 -12.27 28.32
N THR A 343 13.45 -11.67 28.05
CA THR A 343 14.70 -11.87 28.79
C THR A 343 15.09 -10.66 29.64
N LEU A 344 14.39 -9.53 29.51
CA LEU A 344 14.79 -8.25 30.11
C LEU A 344 13.95 -7.91 31.36
N GLN A 345 14.64 -7.80 32.50
CA GLN A 345 14.06 -7.32 33.75
C GLN A 345 14.29 -5.82 33.89
N SER A 346 13.28 -5.03 33.55
CA SER A 346 13.22 -3.58 33.81
C SER A 346 12.10 -3.26 34.81
N GLU A 347 12.26 -2.22 35.63
CA GLU A 347 11.17 -1.67 36.46
C GLU A 347 10.20 -0.76 35.67
N TYR A 348 10.57 -0.42 34.43
CA TYR A 348 9.81 0.45 33.54
C TYR A 348 9.38 -0.30 32.28
N TYR A 349 8.19 0.02 31.76
CA TYR A 349 7.81 -0.25 30.38
C TYR A 349 8.16 0.96 29.52
N GLU A 350 8.81 0.71 28.39
CA GLU A 350 8.81 1.64 27.27
C GLU A 350 7.64 1.28 26.36
N ILE A 351 6.75 2.25 26.12
CA ILE A 351 5.45 2.00 25.50
C ILE A 351 5.33 2.88 24.26
N VAL A 352 5.13 2.24 23.12
CA VAL A 352 4.76 2.88 21.87
C VAL A 352 3.24 2.98 21.81
N ILE A 353 2.70 4.19 21.80
CA ILE A 353 1.26 4.40 21.65
C ILE A 353 0.94 4.36 20.17
N ALA A 354 0.38 3.25 19.70
CA ALA A 354 0.06 3.01 18.30
C ALA A 354 -1.40 3.35 17.97
N ASN A 355 -1.63 3.89 16.79
CA ASN A 355 -2.98 4.05 16.22
C ASN A 355 -3.37 2.74 15.53
N VAL A 356 -4.38 2.05 16.07
CA VAL A 356 -4.74 0.70 15.63
C VAL A 356 -5.97 0.71 14.73
N ASP A 357 -6.89 1.64 14.97
CA ASP A 357 -8.06 1.80 14.13
C ASP A 357 -8.45 3.27 13.95
N ARG A 358 -9.43 3.49 13.09
CA ARG A 358 -9.93 4.82 12.72
C ARG A 358 -10.94 5.40 13.70
N LYS A 359 -11.38 4.62 14.70
CA LYS A 359 -12.16 5.16 15.83
C LYS A 359 -11.25 5.89 16.82
N GLY A 360 -9.98 6.08 16.46
CA GLY A 360 -8.97 6.68 17.32
C GLY A 360 -8.58 5.77 18.47
N ARG A 361 -8.85 4.45 18.37
CA ARG A 361 -8.41 3.52 19.42
C ARG A 361 -6.91 3.41 19.38
N LYS A 362 -6.33 3.77 20.51
CA LYS A 362 -4.91 3.67 20.76
C LYS A 362 -4.65 2.42 21.58
N TYR A 363 -3.55 1.76 21.27
CA TYR A 363 -3.01 0.69 22.09
C TYR A 363 -1.59 1.05 22.48
N GLY A 364 -1.24 0.74 23.72
CA GLY A 364 0.12 0.76 24.19
C GLY A 364 0.78 -0.54 23.80
N LEU A 365 1.86 -0.46 23.06
CA LEU A 365 2.73 -1.59 22.76
C LEU A 365 3.97 -1.48 23.65
N ALA A 366 4.03 -2.28 24.69
CA ALA A 366 5.20 -2.41 25.55
C ALA A 366 6.31 -3.12 24.78
N VAL A 367 7.45 -2.45 24.67
CA VAL A 367 8.69 -2.94 24.06
C VAL A 367 9.79 -2.99 25.11
N ASP A 368 10.86 -3.71 24.83
CA ASP A 368 11.99 -3.80 25.74
C ASP A 368 12.82 -2.52 25.74
N SER A 369 13.04 -1.95 24.55
CA SER A 369 13.67 -0.64 24.40
C SER A 369 13.24 0.09 23.12
N ILE A 370 13.29 1.42 23.15
CA ILE A 370 13.09 2.31 22.02
C ILE A 370 14.46 2.85 21.63
N LEU A 371 14.89 2.56 20.41
CA LEU A 371 16.23 2.88 19.96
C LEU A 371 16.31 4.29 19.38
N ARG A 372 15.68 4.51 18.22
CA ARG A 372 15.69 5.80 17.49
C ARG A 372 14.69 5.81 16.34
N LEU A 373 14.38 7.01 15.86
CA LEU A 373 13.71 7.20 14.57
C LEU A 373 14.74 7.16 13.44
N GLN A 374 14.46 6.43 12.37
CA GLN A 374 15.36 6.31 11.22
C GLN A 374 14.57 6.15 9.91
N GLU A 375 15.11 6.68 8.81
CA GLU A 375 14.62 6.38 7.47
C GLU A 375 15.13 5.01 7.02
N ILE A 376 14.21 4.15 6.60
CA ILE A 376 14.48 2.77 6.19
C ILE A 376 13.87 2.47 4.83
N LEU A 377 14.58 1.71 4.00
CA LEU A 377 14.04 1.17 2.76
C LEU A 377 13.25 -0.10 3.07
N VAL A 378 11.94 -0.09 2.85
CA VAL A 378 11.10 -1.25 3.10
C VAL A 378 10.97 -2.08 1.84
N LYS A 379 11.37 -3.35 1.94
CA LYS A 379 11.11 -4.35 0.91
C LYS A 379 9.86 -5.13 1.29
N PRO A 380 8.90 -5.31 0.37
CA PRO A 380 7.76 -6.20 0.60
C PRO A 380 8.25 -7.62 0.93
N LEU A 381 7.50 -8.33 1.77
CA LEU A 381 7.73 -9.75 2.00
C LEU A 381 7.28 -10.54 0.78
N ASP A 382 8.11 -11.47 0.28
CA ASP A 382 7.77 -12.33 -0.84
C ASP A 382 6.52 -13.18 -0.56
N LEU A 383 5.88 -13.70 -1.61
CA LEU A 383 4.65 -14.51 -1.56
C LEU A 383 4.67 -15.62 -0.50
N MET A 384 5.81 -16.26 -0.24
CA MET A 384 5.93 -17.31 0.78
C MET A 384 5.83 -16.80 2.22
N LEU A 385 6.15 -15.52 2.44
CA LEU A 385 6.10 -14.83 3.73
C LEU A 385 4.88 -13.90 3.85
N SER A 386 4.12 -13.70 2.76
CA SER A 386 2.90 -12.87 2.74
C SER A 386 1.79 -13.37 3.69
N SER A 387 1.84 -14.63 4.12
CA SER A 387 0.93 -15.22 5.10
C SER A 387 1.23 -14.81 6.55
N LEU A 388 2.41 -14.23 6.82
CA LEU A 388 2.79 -13.75 8.15
C LEU A 388 2.04 -12.46 8.49
N ARG A 389 0.90 -12.60 9.18
CA ARG A 389 0.14 -11.47 9.71
C ARG A 389 0.97 -10.69 10.74
N GLY A 390 0.88 -9.36 10.68
CA GLY A 390 1.56 -8.45 11.61
C GLY A 390 2.89 -7.88 11.11
N PHE A 391 3.30 -8.20 9.87
CA PHE A 391 4.49 -7.65 9.24
C PHE A 391 4.13 -6.94 7.93
N GLY A 392 4.66 -5.73 7.76
CA GLY A 392 4.49 -4.91 6.55
C GLY A 392 5.66 -5.02 5.57
N GLY A 393 6.79 -5.59 5.99
CA GLY A 393 7.98 -5.69 5.14
C GLY A 393 9.24 -6.07 5.90
N VAL A 394 10.37 -5.97 5.21
CA VAL A 394 11.71 -6.17 5.77
C VAL A 394 12.64 -5.06 5.31
N THR A 395 13.60 -4.67 6.15
CA THR A 395 14.66 -3.73 5.81
C THR A 395 16.02 -4.26 6.24
N ILE A 396 17.09 -3.67 5.72
CA ILE A 396 18.46 -3.93 6.14
C ILE A 396 19.01 -2.60 6.66
N LEU A 397 19.38 -2.55 7.93
CA LEU A 397 19.99 -1.37 8.53
C LEU A 397 21.43 -1.19 8.02
N GLY A 398 22.01 0.01 8.20
CA GLY A 398 23.40 0.27 7.84
C GLY A 398 24.42 -0.64 8.53
N SER A 399 24.05 -1.29 9.63
CA SER A 399 24.84 -2.34 10.29
C SER A 399 24.86 -3.68 9.54
N GLY A 400 24.06 -3.84 8.48
CA GLY A 400 23.79 -5.12 7.81
C GLY A 400 22.74 -5.98 8.51
N GLN A 401 22.21 -5.53 9.66
CA GLN A 401 21.17 -6.24 10.40
C GLN A 401 19.84 -6.22 9.63
N VAL A 402 19.24 -7.39 9.44
CA VAL A 402 17.90 -7.54 8.88
C VAL A 402 16.88 -7.22 9.96
N VAL A 403 15.95 -6.33 9.65
CA VAL A 403 14.90 -5.85 10.58
C VAL A 403 13.54 -6.00 9.94
N LEU A 404 12.60 -6.59 10.67
CA LEU A 404 11.23 -6.73 10.23
C LEU A 404 10.45 -5.44 10.52
N VAL A 405 9.67 -5.00 9.53
CA VAL A 405 8.77 -3.85 9.65
C VAL A 405 7.42 -4.36 10.10
N LEU A 406 6.95 -3.88 11.25
CA LEU A 406 5.69 -4.30 11.85
C LEU A 406 4.51 -3.58 11.22
N ASP A 407 3.42 -4.34 11.02
CA ASP A 407 2.09 -3.80 10.76
C ASP A 407 1.30 -3.93 12.07
N VAL A 408 1.43 -2.91 12.93
CA VAL A 408 0.89 -2.95 14.31
C VAL A 408 -0.63 -3.15 14.34
N PRO A 409 -1.43 -2.48 13.48
CA PRO A 409 -2.86 -2.76 13.36
C PRO A 409 -3.17 -4.25 13.14
N LYS A 410 -2.54 -4.88 12.13
CA LYS A 410 -2.75 -6.30 11.84
C LYS A 410 -2.25 -7.23 12.93
N LEU A 411 -1.17 -6.86 13.61
CA LEU A 411 -0.62 -7.64 14.71
C LEU A 411 -1.60 -7.71 15.88
N ILE A 412 -2.28 -6.59 16.19
CA ILE A 412 -3.26 -6.51 17.28
C ILE A 412 -4.58 -7.18 16.90
N GLU A 413 -5.02 -7.08 15.63
CA GLU A 413 -6.21 -7.81 15.15
C GLU A 413 -6.05 -9.33 15.26
N LYS A 414 -4.85 -9.85 15.01
CA LYS A 414 -4.53 -11.28 15.16
C LYS A 414 -4.76 -11.77 16.59
N GLU A 415 -4.25 -11.04 17.57
CA GLU A 415 -4.38 -11.39 19.00
C GLU A 415 -5.83 -11.41 19.45
N ARG A 416 -6.62 -10.42 19.00
CA ARG A 416 -8.05 -10.33 19.30
C ARG A 416 -8.90 -11.43 18.67
N SER A 417 -8.40 -12.13 17.66
CA SER A 417 -9.09 -13.28 17.07
C SER A 417 -8.84 -14.58 17.86
N GLN A 418 -7.88 -14.56 18.79
CA GLN A 418 -7.48 -15.70 19.64
C GLN A 418 -7.96 -15.58 21.10
N LEU A 419 -8.42 -14.39 21.49
CA LEU A 419 -9.12 -14.07 22.73
C LEU A 419 -10.64 -14.08 22.48
#